data_AF-A0A0C4FDQ4-F1
#
_entry.id   AF-A0A0C4FDQ4-F1
#
_cell.length_a   1.000
_cell.length_b   1.000
_cell.length_c   1.000
_cell.angle_alpha   90.00
_cell.angle_beta   90.00
_cell.angle_gamma   90.00
#
_symmetry.space_group_name_H-M   'P 1'
#
loop_
_entity.id
_entity.type
_entity.pdbx_description
1 polymer ?
#
loop_
_entity_poly.entity_id
_entity_poly.type
_entity_poly.pdbx_seq_one_letter_code
_entity_poly.pdbx_strand_id
1 'polypeptide(L)'
;MKKIRPQEGLKFNRSNIEQFLEDYELAAELDEASDYDMACQVARFVEVGEIWTILATLDGYKTSEWSKLKPAMLSYWADVDTALFTEQDIVSLVSK
;
A
#
# COMPACT_ATOMS: atom_id res chain seq x y z
N MET A 1 12.46 7.55 15.68
CA MET A 1 11.79 6.83 14.60
C MET A 1 12.58 5.55 14.32
N LYS A 2 12.02 4.36 14.58
CA LYS A 2 12.71 3.08 14.33
C LYS A 2 12.66 2.77 12.84
N LYS A 3 13.78 2.38 12.25
CA LYS A 3 13.85 2.11 10.80
C LYS A 3 13.33 0.72 10.51
N ILE A 4 12.26 0.62 9.72
CA ILE A 4 11.78 -0.66 9.20
C ILE A 4 12.70 -1.05 8.04
N ARG A 5 13.32 -2.21 8.11
CA ARG A 5 14.23 -2.72 7.08
C ARG A 5 13.41 -3.32 5.94
N PRO A 6 13.72 -2.97 4.69
CA PRO A 6 13.14 -3.66 3.54
C PRO A 6 13.56 -5.13 3.60
N GLN A 7 12.58 -6.01 3.76
CA GLN A 7 12.76 -7.44 3.49
C GLN A 7 12.82 -7.65 1.97
N GLU A 8 13.45 -8.73 1.52
CA GLU A 8 13.49 -9.05 0.09
C GLU A 8 12.07 -9.20 -0.45
N GLY A 9 11.74 -8.46 -1.51
CA GLY A 9 10.42 -8.49 -2.13
C GLY A 9 9.36 -7.59 -1.49
N LEU A 10 9.63 -6.93 -0.36
CA LEU A 10 8.66 -6.05 0.31
C LEU A 10 8.52 -4.70 -0.41
N LYS A 11 7.78 -4.72 -1.53
CA LYS A 11 7.41 -3.53 -2.31
C LYS A 11 5.99 -3.64 -2.83
N PHE A 12 5.20 -2.61 -2.62
CA PHE A 12 3.87 -2.50 -3.17
C PHE A 12 3.91 -2.07 -4.64
N ASN A 13 3.35 -2.90 -5.51
CA ASN A 13 3.27 -2.70 -6.97
C ASN A 13 1.82 -2.60 -7.48
N ARG A 14 0.89 -2.15 -6.62
CA ARG A 14 -0.57 -2.12 -6.82
C ARG A 14 -1.29 -3.46 -6.79
N SER A 15 -0.58 -4.57 -6.71
CA SER A 15 -1.19 -5.89 -6.57
C SER A 15 -1.14 -6.37 -5.12
N ASN A 16 -2.25 -6.91 -4.67
CA ASN A 16 -2.46 -7.58 -3.40
C ASN A 16 -2.09 -6.73 -2.17
N ILE A 17 -2.82 -5.62 -1.98
CA ILE A 17 -2.64 -4.67 -0.87
C ILE A 17 -2.73 -5.36 0.50
N GLU A 18 -3.56 -6.38 0.64
CA GLU A 18 -3.71 -7.14 1.89
C GLU A 18 -2.39 -7.84 2.25
N GLN A 19 -1.81 -8.60 1.32
CA GLN A 19 -0.52 -9.27 1.53
C GLN A 19 0.60 -8.26 1.81
N PHE A 20 0.64 -7.14 1.07
CA PHE A 20 1.63 -6.10 1.31
C PHE A 20 1.54 -5.54 2.74
N LEU A 21 0.34 -5.28 3.24
CA LEU A 21 0.13 -4.73 4.58
C LEU A 21 0.51 -5.75 5.66
N GLU A 22 0.19 -7.03 5.47
CA GLU A 22 0.59 -8.12 6.37
C GLU A 22 2.12 -8.23 6.45
N ASP A 23 2.80 -8.29 5.31
CA ASP A 23 4.27 -8.41 5.26
C ASP A 23 4.96 -7.16 5.84
N TYR A 24 4.37 -5.98 5.63
CA TYR A 24 4.88 -4.71 6.17
C TYR A 24 4.72 -4.63 7.69
N GLU A 25 3.57 -5.05 8.22
CA GLU A 25 3.33 -5.10 9.66
C GLU A 25 4.24 -6.12 10.35
N LEU A 26 4.47 -7.28 9.73
CA LEU A 26 5.43 -8.27 10.22
C LEU A 26 6.86 -7.71 10.26
N ALA A 27 7.28 -6.99 9.21
CA ALA A 27 8.58 -6.32 9.20
C ALA A 27 8.70 -5.23 10.28
N ALA A 28 7.63 -4.47 10.51
CA ALA A 28 7.57 -3.48 11.57
C ALA A 28 7.68 -4.12 12.95
N GLU A 29 6.97 -5.24 13.20
CA GLU A 29 7.04 -5.98 14.45
C GLU A 29 8.44 -6.53 14.73
N LEU A 30 9.10 -7.12 13.72
CA LEU A 30 10.46 -7.65 13.83
C LEU A 30 11.51 -6.57 14.14
N ASP A 31 11.28 -5.35 13.66
CA ASP A 31 12.11 -4.18 13.96
C ASP A 31 11.58 -3.37 15.18
N GLU A 32 10.55 -3.90 15.86
CA GLU A 32 9.86 -3.30 17.01
C GLU A 32 9.42 -1.84 16.75
N ALA A 33 9.02 -1.54 15.53
CA ALA A 33 8.57 -0.23 15.08
C ALA A 33 7.14 0.06 15.57
N SER A 34 6.87 1.32 15.87
CA SER A 34 5.53 1.77 16.26
C SER A 34 4.64 2.07 15.05
N ASP A 35 3.32 2.15 15.27
CA ASP A 35 2.35 2.66 14.29
C ASP A 35 2.77 4.00 13.68
N TYR A 36 3.33 4.91 14.49
CA TYR A 36 3.86 6.18 14.01
C TYR A 36 5.03 5.98 13.03
N ASP A 37 5.97 5.09 13.38
CA ASP A 37 7.11 4.75 12.52
C ASP A 37 6.64 4.13 11.19
N MET A 38 5.59 3.32 11.24
CA MET A 38 4.99 2.67 10.08
C MET A 38 4.34 3.69 9.15
N ALA A 39 3.52 4.60 9.67
CA ALA A 39 2.87 5.63 8.87
C ALA A 39 3.88 6.61 8.24
N CYS A 40 4.97 6.92 8.93
CA CYS A 40 6.05 7.74 8.38
C CYS A 40 6.87 7.03 7.27
N GLN A 41 6.96 5.71 7.29
CA GLN A 41 7.90 4.97 6.43
C GLN A 41 7.26 4.20 5.29
N VAL A 42 5.94 3.98 5.29
CA VAL A 42 5.26 3.17 4.27
C VAL A 42 5.50 3.67 2.85
N ALA A 43 5.67 4.99 2.66
CA ALA A 43 6.03 5.61 1.38
C ALA A 43 7.39 5.15 0.80
N ARG A 44 8.27 4.54 1.61
CA ARG A 44 9.54 3.97 1.15
C ARG A 44 9.39 2.57 0.56
N PHE A 45 8.26 1.92 0.81
CA PHE A 45 7.95 0.56 0.40
C PHE A 45 6.97 0.53 -0.78
N VAL A 46 6.66 1.69 -1.37
CA VAL A 46 5.86 1.80 -2.59
C VAL A 46 6.74 2.24 -3.76
N GLU A 47 6.37 1.85 -4.98
CA GLU A 47 7.02 2.40 -6.16
C GLU A 47 6.80 3.92 -6.27
N VAL A 48 7.87 4.63 -6.65
CA VAL A 48 7.84 6.09 -6.83
C VAL A 48 6.95 6.43 -8.02
N GLY A 49 6.10 7.44 -7.87
CA GLY A 49 5.21 7.92 -8.93
C GLY A 49 3.77 8.05 -8.45
N GLU A 50 2.85 7.41 -9.18
CA GLU A 50 1.42 7.51 -8.94
C GLU A 50 1.01 6.92 -7.57
N ILE A 51 1.56 5.76 -7.18
CA ILE A 51 1.24 5.12 -5.89
C ILE A 51 1.61 6.04 -4.72
N TRP A 52 2.79 6.64 -4.77
CA TRP A 52 3.24 7.61 -3.78
C TRP A 52 2.33 8.86 -3.73
N THR A 53 1.89 9.33 -4.90
CA THR A 53 1.01 10.51 -5.00
C THR A 53 -0.35 10.23 -4.38
N ILE A 54 -0.94 9.06 -4.68
CA ILE A 54 -2.20 8.60 -4.08
C ILE A 54 -2.03 8.48 -2.56
N LEU A 55 -1.00 7.76 -2.11
CA LEU A 55 -0.70 7.55 -0.70
C LEU A 55 -0.63 8.89 0.08
N ALA A 56 -0.03 9.92 -0.52
CA ALA A 56 0.07 11.25 0.09
C ALA A 56 -1.28 11.99 0.26
N THR A 57 -2.33 11.54 -0.44
CA THR A 57 -3.70 12.08 -0.34
C THR A 57 -4.58 11.31 0.64
N LEU A 58 -4.17 10.12 1.06
CA LEU A 58 -4.96 9.26 1.94
C LEU A 58 -5.02 9.82 3.38
N ASP A 59 -6.16 9.57 4.03
CA ASP A 59 -6.34 9.94 5.42
C ASP A 59 -5.29 9.23 6.31
N GLY A 60 -4.82 9.92 7.34
CA GLY A 60 -3.75 9.40 8.20
C GLY A 60 -2.33 9.56 7.68
N TYR A 61 -2.10 9.87 6.38
CA TYR A 61 -0.73 10.04 5.86
C TYR A 61 -0.04 11.27 6.45
N LYS A 62 -0.67 12.45 6.33
CA LYS A 62 -0.10 13.71 6.82
C LYS A 62 0.02 13.77 8.34
N THR A 63 -0.90 13.11 9.06
CA THR A 63 -0.90 13.03 10.53
C THR A 63 -0.05 11.88 11.05
N SER A 64 0.45 11.00 10.16
CA SER A 64 1.20 9.79 10.51
C SER A 64 0.43 8.86 11.46
N GLU A 65 -0.88 8.73 11.22
CA GLU A 65 -1.78 7.88 11.99
C GLU A 65 -2.04 6.57 11.23
N TRP A 66 -1.29 5.51 11.55
CA TRP A 66 -1.42 4.21 10.88
C TRP A 66 -2.84 3.64 10.95
N SER A 67 -3.52 3.83 12.08
CA SER A 67 -4.90 3.39 12.29
C SER A 67 -5.92 4.01 11.33
N LYS A 68 -5.61 5.17 10.73
CA LYS A 68 -6.41 5.79 9.65
C LYS A 68 -5.83 5.50 8.27
N LEU A 69 -4.51 5.45 8.16
CA LEU A 69 -3.82 5.21 6.89
C LEU A 69 -4.07 3.80 6.37
N LYS A 70 -3.89 2.76 7.18
CA LYS A 70 -4.14 1.36 6.80
C LYS A 70 -5.53 1.14 6.18
N PRO A 71 -6.65 1.52 6.84
CA PRO A 71 -7.96 1.33 6.25
C PRO A 71 -8.18 2.20 5.00
N ALA A 72 -7.57 3.39 4.91
CA ALA A 72 -7.63 4.20 3.69
C ALA A 72 -6.89 3.54 2.51
N MET A 73 -5.74 2.89 2.77
CA MET A 73 -4.99 2.12 1.78
C MET A 73 -5.82 0.91 1.31
N LEU A 74 -6.39 0.14 2.23
CA LEU A 74 -7.28 -0.98 1.91
C LEU A 74 -8.49 -0.51 1.09
N SER A 75 -9.19 0.54 1.52
CA SER A 75 -10.37 1.04 0.82
C SER A 75 -10.07 1.54 -0.60
N TYR A 76 -8.85 2.04 -0.85
CA TYR A 76 -8.48 2.53 -2.18
C TYR A 76 -8.04 1.40 -3.11
N TRP A 77 -7.26 0.43 -2.62
CA TRP A 77 -6.64 -0.60 -3.46
C TRP A 77 -7.36 -1.95 -3.43
N ALA A 78 -8.18 -2.27 -2.42
CA ALA A 78 -8.87 -3.56 -2.35
C ALA A 78 -9.83 -3.78 -3.52
N ASP A 79 -10.53 -2.73 -3.98
CA ASP A 79 -11.42 -2.78 -5.15
C ASP A 79 -10.62 -2.88 -6.47
N VAL A 80 -9.42 -2.29 -6.51
CA VAL A 80 -8.50 -2.37 -7.67
C VAL A 80 -7.93 -3.79 -7.79
N ASP A 81 -7.66 -4.44 -6.67
CA ASP A 81 -7.15 -5.81 -6.60
C ASP A 81 -8.20 -6.88 -6.92
N THR A 82 -9.49 -6.60 -6.70
CA THR A 82 -10.60 -7.52 -7.03
C THR A 82 -11.15 -7.34 -8.44
N ALA A 83 -10.65 -6.37 -9.22
CA ALA A 83 -11.07 -6.18 -10.60
C ALA A 83 -10.67 -7.39 -11.46
N LEU A 84 -11.63 -8.31 -11.67
CA LEU A 84 -11.51 -9.49 -12.55
C LEU A 84 -11.24 -9.14 -14.02
N PHE A 85 -11.40 -7.86 -14.39
CA PHE A 85 -11.27 -7.37 -15.75
C PHE A 85 -10.23 -6.27 -15.80
N THR A 86 -9.20 -6.50 -16.58
CA THR A 86 -8.20 -5.51 -16.98
C THR A 86 -8.78 -4.60 -18.07
N GLU A 87 -8.14 -3.46 -18.33
CA GLU A 87 -8.44 -2.63 -19.51
C GLU A 87 -8.47 -3.46 -20.81
N GLN A 88 -7.63 -4.49 -20.88
CA GLN A 88 -7.56 -5.42 -22.01
C GLN A 88 -8.85 -6.23 -22.17
N ASP A 89 -9.45 -6.67 -21.07
CA ASP A 89 -10.73 -7.37 -21.07
C ASP A 89 -11.87 -6.45 -21.55
N ILE A 90 -11.83 -5.17 -21.17
CA ILE A 90 -12.82 -4.17 -21.61
C ILE A 90 -12.68 -3.88 -23.12
N VAL A 91 -11.45 -3.72 -23.62
CA VAL A 91 -11.20 -3.52 -25.06
C VAL A 91 -11.68 -4.71 -25.89
N SER A 92 -11.56 -5.93 -25.36
CA SER A 92 -12.06 -7.14 -26.03
C SER A 92 -13.58 -7.17 -26.19
N LEU A 93 -14.33 -6.49 -25.32
CA LEU A 93 -15.81 -6.42 -25.36
C LEU A 93 -16.33 -5.41 -26.39
N VAL A 94 -15.59 -4.32 -26.62
CA VAL A 94 -15.96 -3.26 -27.58
C VAL A 94 -15.64 -3.66 -29.03
N SER A 95 -14.77 -4.65 -29.21
CA SER A 95 -14.31 -5.12 -30.52
C SER A 95 -15.28 -6.08 -31.23
N LYS A 96 -16.55 -6.17 -30.81
CA LYS A 96 -17.57 -7.08 -31.34
C LYS A 96 -18.63 -6.38 -32.18
#